data_AF-A0A242JYS2-F1
#
_entry.id   AF-A0A242JYS2-F1
#
_cell.length_a   1.000
_cell.length_b   1.000
_cell.length_c   1.000
_cell.angle_alpha   90.00
_cell.angle_beta   90.00
_cell.angle_gamma   90.00
#
_symmetry.space_group_name_H-M   'P 1'
#
loop_
_entity.id
_entity.type
_entity.pdbx_description
1 polymer ?
#
loop_
_entity_poly.entity_id
_entity_poly.type
_entity_poly.pdbx_seq_one_letter_code
_entity_poly.pdbx_strand_id
1 'polypeptide(L)' 'MDYHTKKLLGLTDENIIFPTNWLFERKEGGITSYVIHGRLDYTPTCCTKCGVKNEGQVIKYGTHQTTIQL' A
#
# COMPACT_ATOMS: atom_id res chain seq x y z
N MET A 1 -4.17 -8.99 6.00
CA MET A 1 -5.43 -8.25 5.79
C MET A 1 -6.45 -9.18 5.13
N ASP A 2 -7.67 -9.24 5.63
CA ASP A 2 -8.76 -10.08 5.10
C ASP A 2 -9.45 -9.47 3.87
N TYR A 3 -10.31 -10.25 3.22
CA TYR A 3 -11.03 -9.87 1.99
C TYR A 3 -11.93 -8.64 2.16
N HIS A 4 -12.69 -8.54 3.25
CA HIS A 4 -13.65 -7.45 3.43
C HIS A 4 -12.94 -6.13 3.68
N THR A 5 -11.87 -6.15 4.48
CA THR A 5 -11.02 -4.97 4.69
C THR A 5 -10.37 -4.49 3.39
N LYS A 6 -9.85 -5.42 2.56
CA LYS A 6 -9.32 -5.08 1.22
C LYS A 6 -10.37 -4.39 0.36
N LYS A 7 -11.59 -4.94 0.31
CA LYS A 7 -12.70 -4.41 -0.47
C LYS A 7 -13.13 -3.02 0.02
N LEU A 8 -13.23 -2.83 1.34
CA LEU A 8 -13.58 -1.54 1.97
C LEU A 8 -12.59 -0.44 1.59
N LEU A 9 -11.30 -0.77 1.51
CA LEU A 9 -10.23 0.18 1.21
C LEU A 9 -9.90 0.31 -0.29
N GLY A 10 -10.60 -0.45 -1.15
CA GLY A 10 -10.30 -0.49 -2.59
C GLY A 10 -8.96 -1.15 -2.93
N LEU A 11 -8.37 -1.92 -2.02
CA LEU A 11 -7.10 -2.63 -2.18
C LEU A 11 -7.34 -4.05 -2.74
N THR A 12 -7.94 -4.13 -3.93
CA THR A 12 -8.39 -5.40 -4.54
C THR A 12 -7.36 -6.07 -5.46
N ASP A 13 -6.14 -5.55 -5.55
CA ASP A 13 -5.06 -6.18 -6.32
C ASP A 13 -4.64 -7.50 -5.63
N GLU A 14 -4.79 -8.60 -6.36
CA GLU A 14 -4.50 -9.95 -5.88
C GLU A 14 -3.01 -10.18 -5.65
N ASN A 15 -2.16 -9.44 -6.35
CA ASN A 15 -0.71 -9.55 -6.25
C ASN A 15 -0.16 -8.83 -5.01
N ILE A 16 -0.98 -8.12 -4.23
CA ILE A 16 -0.53 -7.45 -3.00
C ILE A 16 -0.70 -8.38 -1.79
N ILE A 17 0.44 -8.74 -1.22
CA ILE A 17 0.56 -9.46 0.05
C ILE A 17 0.72 -8.45 1.20
N PHE A 18 -0.08 -8.64 2.24
CA PHE A 18 -0.02 -7.86 3.48
C PHE A 18 0.56 -8.72 4.60
N PRO A 19 1.64 -8.27 5.29
CA PRO A 19 2.19 -8.99 6.44
C PRO A 19 1.19 -8.98 7.62
N THR A 20 1.47 -9.76 8.67
CA THR A 20 0.61 -9.80 9.87
C THR A 20 0.42 -8.41 10.47
N ASN A 21 1.51 -7.66 10.65
CA ASN A 21 1.50 -6.27 11.13
C ASN A 21 1.50 -5.32 9.94
N TRP A 22 0.43 -5.33 9.14
CA TRP A 22 0.33 -4.49 7.94
C TRP A 22 -0.06 -3.03 8.25
N LEU A 23 -0.64 -2.75 9.41
CA LEU A 23 -1.11 -1.42 9.81
C LEU A 23 -0.18 -0.81 10.84
N PHE A 24 0.27 0.43 10.60
CA PHE A 24 1.08 1.20 11.54
C PHE A 24 0.48 2.57 11.77
N GLU A 25 0.51 3.03 13.01
CA GLU A 25 0.22 4.42 13.35
C GLU A 25 1.49 5.25 13.22
N ARG A 26 1.38 6.39 12.55
CA ARG A 26 2.45 7.37 12.38
C ARG A 26 1.94 8.72 12.85
N LYS A 27 2.66 9.35 13.77
CA LYS A 27 2.41 10.73 14.22
C LYS A 27 3.53 11.63 13.72
N GLU A 28 3.21 12.52 12.78
CA GLU A 28 4.16 13.51 12.27
C GLU A 28 3.43 14.87 12.17
N GLY A 29 4.06 15.93 12.66
CA GLY A 29 3.49 17.29 12.57
C GLY A 29 2.15 17.48 13.29
N GLY A 30 1.84 16.68 14.32
CA GLY A 30 0.56 16.73 15.05
C GLY A 30 -0.60 16.00 14.34
N ILE A 31 -0.36 15.39 13.18
CA ILE A 31 -1.35 14.60 12.45
C ILE A 31 -1.10 13.12 12.72
N THR A 32 -2.14 12.41 13.16
CA THR A 32 -2.13 10.95 13.25
C THR A 32 -2.55 10.36 11.91
N SER A 33 -1.67 9.58 11.29
CA SER A 33 -1.91 8.86 10.05
C SER A 33 -1.78 7.36 10.26
N TYR A 34 -2.60 6.58 9.58
CA TYR A 34 -2.45 5.13 9.53
C TYR A 34 -1.82 4.71 8.20
N VAL A 35 -0.69 4.02 8.27
CA VAL A 35 0.09 3.57 7.13
C VAL A 35 -0.13 2.08 6.93
N ILE A 36 -0.51 1.71 5.72
CA ILE A 36 -0.71 0.33 5.29
C ILE A 36 0.53 -0.11 4.51
N HIS A 37 1.22 -1.13 5.01
CA HIS A 37 2.34 -1.75 4.30
C HIS A 37 1.88 -3.02 3.60
N GLY A 38 2.14 -3.07 2.30
CA GLY A 38 1.98 -4.24 1.46
C GLY A 38 3.19 -4.41 0.55
N ARG A 39 3.41 -5.63 0.06
CA ARG A 39 4.41 -5.94 -0.96
C ARG A 39 3.75 -6.69 -2.10
N LEU A 40 4.29 -6.54 -3.30
CA LEU A 40 3.91 -7.42 -4.39
C LEU A 40 4.44 -8.84 -4.13
N ASP A 41 3.70 -9.84 -4.57
CA ASP A 41 4.11 -11.25 -4.58
C ASP A 41 5.13 -11.55 -5.69
N TYR A 42 5.32 -10.61 -6.61
CA TYR A 42 6.37 -10.60 -7.62
C TYR A 42 7.23 -9.33 -7.53
N THR A 43 8.43 -9.41 -8.12
CA THR A 43 9.30 -8.24 -8.32
C THR A 43 9.13 -7.74 -9.75
N PRO A 44 8.60 -6.51 -9.98
CA PRO A 44 8.49 -5.98 -11.33
C PRO A 44 9.88 -5.80 -11.95
N THR A 45 10.04 -6.01 -13.24
CA THR A 45 11.33 -5.86 -13.94
C THR A 45 11.64 -4.41 -14.31
N CYS A 46 10.60 -3.58 -14.49
CA CYS A 46 10.71 -2.16 -14.76
C CYS A 46 9.44 -1.41 -14.28
N CYS A 47 9.53 -0.09 -14.15
CA CYS A 47 8.37 0.74 -13.89
C CYS A 47 7.45 0.77 -15.13
N THR A 48 6.17 0.43 -14.95
CA THR A 48 5.18 0.43 -16.04
C THR A 48 4.89 1.82 -16.62
N LYS A 49 5.21 2.90 -15.88
CA LYS A 49 4.98 4.28 -16.32
C LYS A 49 6.15 4.89 -17.09
N CYS A 50 7.39 4.64 -16.66
CA CYS A 50 8.57 5.30 -17.24
C CYS A 50 9.62 4.34 -17.84
N GLY A 51 9.45 3.01 -17.70
CA GLY A 51 10.34 2.01 -18.27
C GLY A 51 11.67 1.82 -17.54
N VAL A 52 11.95 2.57 -16.47
CA VAL A 52 13.17 2.41 -15.65
C VAL A 52 13.23 0.99 -15.10
N LYS A 53 14.37 0.31 -15.32
CA LYS A 53 14.63 -1.04 -14.84
C LYS A 53 14.61 -1.07 -13.31
N ASN A 54 13.98 -2.09 -12.75
CA ASN A 54 13.88 -2.26 -11.31
C ASN A 54 15.14 -2.94 -10.76
N GLU A 55 16.04 -2.14 -10.20
CA GLU A 55 17.21 -2.62 -9.47
C GLU A 55 17.01 -2.46 -7.94
N GLY A 56 15.76 -2.62 -7.49
CA GLY A 56 15.32 -2.37 -6.11
C GLY A 56 14.76 -0.96 -5.86
N GLN A 57 14.53 -0.20 -6.92
CA GLN A 57 14.23 1.24 -6.87
C GLN A 57 12.76 1.57 -7.15
N VAL A 58 11.96 0.60 -7.62
CA VAL A 58 10.55 0.85 -7.95
C VAL A 58 9.73 0.86 -6.67
N ILE A 59 9.54 2.05 -6.12
CA ILE A 59 8.67 2.30 -4.96
C ILE A 59 7.45 3.07 -5.44
N LYS A 60 6.24 2.55 -5.15
CA LYS A 60 4.99 3.25 -5.42
C LYS A 60 4.49 3.92 -4.14
N TYR A 61 4.74 5.23 -4.04
CA TYR A 61 4.10 6.06 -3.02
C TYR A 61 2.71 6.47 -3.47
N GLY A 62 1.73 6.38 -2.58
CA GLY A 62 0.36 6.82 -2.81
C GLY A 62 -0.32 7.14 -1.50
N THR A 63 -1.19 8.14 -1.52
CA THR A 63 -2.03 8.54 -0.39
C THR A 63 -3.48 8.40 -0.79
N HIS A 64 -4.29 7.76 0.06
CA HIS A 64 -5.73 7.64 -0.14
C HIS A 64 -6.45 8.25 1.06
N GLN A 65 -7.29 9.26 0.81
CA GLN A 65 -8.11 9.87 1.85
C GLN A 65 -9.46 9.16 1.87
N THR A 66 -9.79 8.53 2.99
CA THR A 66 -11.08 7.87 3.20
C THR A 66 -11.84 8.61 4.30
N THR A 67 -13.12 8.89 4.10
CA THR A 67 -14.02 9.39 5.15
C THR A 67 -14.85 8.21 5.64
N ILE A 68 -14.71 7.87 6.92
CA ILE A 68 -15.49 6.81 7.56
C ILE A 68 -16.57 7.50 8.41
N GLN A 69 -17.83 7.15 8.18
CA GLN A 69 -18.93 7.48 9.09
C GLN A 69 -19.31 6.19 9.82
N LEU A 70 -19.38 6.27 11.15
CA LEU A 70 -19.80 5.18 12.04
C LEU A 70 -21.31 5.17 12.18
#